data_AF-A0A494VR65-F1
#
_entry.id   AF-A0A494VR65-F1
#
_cell.length_a   1.000
_cell.length_b   1.000
_cell.length_c   1.000
_cell.angle_alpha   90.00
_cell.angle_beta   90.00
_cell.angle_gamma   90.00
#
_symmetry.space_group_name_H-M   'P 1'
#
loop_
_entity.id
_entity.type
_entity.pdbx_description
1 polymer ?
#
loop_
_entity_poly.entity_id
_entity_poly.type
_entity_poly.pdbx_seq_one_letter_code
_entity_poly.pdbx_strand_id
1 'polypeptide(L)'
;MKSFDLQPQSIIEFTLVILMFSFIILLFKNRSNSGKGISDRLIQFTCISLVIPCIIILGMENILKGDTIATLLGGICGYVLSALSKGKNDDKDATKGKSNIGTASKSPDKNKNEGKIENTPTP
;
A
#
# COMPACT_ATOMS: atom_id res chain seq x y z
N MET A 1 -9.57 16.81 40.87
CA MET A 1 -8.35 16.80 40.05
C MET A 1 -7.76 15.41 40.15
N LYS A 2 -7.90 14.58 39.10
CA LYS A 2 -7.37 13.21 39.09
C LYS A 2 -5.84 13.32 38.99
N SER A 3 -5.16 12.70 39.95
CA SER A 3 -3.71 12.55 39.95
C SER A 3 -3.28 11.95 38.61
N PHE A 4 -2.45 12.68 37.88
CA PHE A 4 -1.75 12.18 36.70
C PHE A 4 -0.72 11.17 37.19
N ASP A 5 -1.14 9.92 37.33
CA ASP A 5 -0.23 8.79 37.28
C ASP A 5 0.38 8.81 35.86
N LEU A 6 1.58 9.40 35.75
CA LEU A 6 2.36 9.47 34.52
C LEU A 6 2.84 8.07 34.17
N GLN A 7 1.91 7.23 33.71
CA GLN A 7 2.27 5.96 33.09
C GLN A 7 3.10 6.28 31.84
N PRO A 8 4.22 5.56 31.61
CA PRO A 8 5.09 5.82 30.47
C PRO A 8 4.35 5.74 29.12
N GLN A 9 3.24 5.00 29.07
CA GLN A 9 2.36 4.90 27.92
C GLN A 9 1.76 6.26 27.50
N SER A 10 1.22 7.03 28.45
CA SER A 10 0.61 8.34 28.16
C SER A 10 1.64 9.37 27.67
N ILE A 11 2.88 9.30 28.16
CA ILE A 11 3.96 10.19 27.71
C ILE A 11 4.30 9.93 26.24
N ILE A 12 4.40 8.65 25.86
CA ILE A 12 4.75 8.25 24.49
C ILE A 12 3.61 8.62 23.52
N GLU A 13 2.35 8.42 23.90
CA GLU A 13 1.19 8.83 23.10
C GLU A 13 1.16 10.35 22.87
N PHE A 14 1.31 11.15 23.94
CA PHE A 14 1.37 12.60 23.82
C PHE A 14 2.52 13.06 22.90
N THR A 15 3.68 12.42 23.03
CA THR A 15 4.85 12.71 22.20
C THR A 15 4.56 12.39 20.72
N LEU A 16 3.92 11.26 20.42
CA LEU A 16 3.54 10.86 19.06
C LEU A 16 2.49 11.79 18.45
N VAL A 17 1.49 12.22 19.22
CA VAL A 17 0.47 13.17 18.77
C VAL A 17 1.09 14.53 18.45
N ILE A 18 1.97 15.04 19.31
CA ILE A 18 2.72 16.28 19.08
C ILE A 18 3.58 16.15 17.82
N LEU A 19 4.27 15.02 17.65
CA LEU A 19 5.09 14.74 16.48
C LEU A 19 4.25 14.70 15.19
N MET A 20 3.05 14.10 15.23
CA MET A 20 2.12 14.06 14.10
C MET A 20 1.67 15.47 13.70
N PHE A 21 1.28 16.30 14.67
CA PHE A 21 0.92 17.71 14.43
C PHE A 21 2.09 18.50 13.86
N SER A 22 3.29 18.32 14.42
CA SER A 22 4.51 18.98 13.95
C SER A 22 4.81 18.62 12.50
N PHE A 23 4.62 17.36 12.10
CA PHE A 23 4.80 16.89 10.73
C PHE A 23 3.81 17.53 9.75
N ILE A 24 2.54 17.66 10.14
CA ILE A 24 1.51 18.34 9.34
C ILE A 24 1.90 19.80 9.12
N ILE A 25 2.37 20.49 10.16
CA ILE A 25 2.82 21.89 10.08
C ILE A 25 4.05 22.02 9.18
N LEU A 26 5.04 21.12 9.32
CA LEU A 26 6.23 21.05 8.47
C LEU A 26 5.85 20.86 7.01
N LEU A 27 4.88 20.00 6.72
CA LEU A 27 4.34 19.78 5.38
C LEU A 27 3.72 21.05 4.80
N PHE A 28 2.90 21.75 5.57
CA PHE A 28 2.31 23.02 5.16
C PHE A 28 3.37 24.09 4.91
N LYS A 29 4.40 24.21 5.77
CA LYS A 29 5.50 25.17 5.56
C LYS A 29 6.34 24.81 4.33
N ASN A 30 6.68 23.53 4.17
CA ASN A 30 7.45 23.05 3.02
C ASN A 30 6.69 23.27 1.70
N ARG A 31 5.36 23.06 1.72
CA ARG A 31 4.45 23.33 0.62
C ARG A 31 4.37 24.82 0.31
N SER A 32 4.16 25.66 1.32
CA SER A 32 4.02 27.11 1.16
C SER A 32 5.27 27.75 0.59
N ASN A 33 6.47 27.27 0.98
CA ASN A 33 7.73 27.81 0.48
C ASN A 33 8.13 27.27 -0.90
N SER A 34 7.62 26.09 -1.30
CA SER A 34 8.10 25.45 -2.53
C SER A 34 7.45 25.99 -3.81
N GLY A 35 6.28 26.65 -3.75
CA GLY A 35 5.59 27.29 -4.89
C GLY A 35 5.30 26.38 -6.10
N LYS A 36 5.67 25.10 -6.02
CA LYS A 36 5.64 24.09 -7.08
C LYS A 36 4.34 23.29 -6.96
N GLY A 37 3.76 22.96 -8.11
CA GLY A 37 2.53 22.16 -8.21
C GLY A 37 2.62 20.84 -7.44
N ILE A 38 1.46 20.27 -7.12
CA ILE A 38 1.34 18.97 -6.44
C ILE A 38 1.99 17.91 -7.32
N SER A 39 3.21 17.49 -6.97
CA SER A 39 3.81 16.29 -7.56
C SER A 39 3.19 15.07 -6.89
N ASP A 40 2.83 14.06 -7.67
CA ASP A 40 2.25 12.79 -7.17
C ASP A 40 3.14 12.10 -6.12
N ARG A 41 4.46 12.31 -6.20
CA ARG A 41 5.41 11.85 -5.17
C ARG A 41 5.24 12.57 -3.83
N LEU A 42 4.92 13.87 -3.84
CA LEU A 42 4.77 14.66 -2.63
C LEU A 42 3.53 14.22 -1.83
N ILE A 43 2.43 13.93 -2.51
CA ILE A 43 1.20 13.46 -1.84
C ILE A 43 1.38 12.04 -1.29
N GLN A 44 2.11 11.17 -1.98
CA GLN A 44 2.46 9.85 -1.45
C GLN A 44 3.26 9.96 -0.14
N PHE A 45 4.37 10.70 -0.15
CA PHE A 45 5.17 10.91 1.05
C PHE A 45 4.37 11.55 2.19
N THR A 46 3.45 12.46 1.84
CA THR A 46 2.53 13.07 2.81
C THR A 46 1.62 12.04 3.47
N CYS A 47 0.99 11.16 2.69
CA CYS A 47 0.17 10.08 3.22
C CYS A 47 0.98 9.13 4.11
N ILE A 48 2.16 8.68 3.65
CA ILE A 48 3.00 7.74 4.40
C ILE A 48 3.43 8.35 5.74
N SER A 49 3.82 9.62 5.73
CA SER A 49 4.21 10.37 6.91
C SER A 49 3.09 10.49 7.95
N LEU A 50 1.82 10.41 7.55
CA LEU A 50 0.67 10.49 8.44
C LEU A 50 0.20 9.10 8.88
N VAL A 51 0.30 8.10 8.01
CA VAL A 51 -0.15 6.73 8.27
C VAL A 51 0.78 5.99 9.22
N ILE A 52 2.11 6.15 9.10
CA ILE A 52 3.08 5.47 10.00
C ILE A 52 2.84 5.81 11.48
N PRO A 53 2.80 7.09 11.92
CA PRO A 53 2.53 7.40 13.32
C PRO A 53 1.14 6.94 13.78
N CYS A 54 0.15 6.96 12.89
CA CYS A 54 -1.19 6.45 13.17
C CYS A 54 -1.19 4.95 13.50
N ILE A 55 -0.47 4.13 12.71
CA ILE A 55 -0.33 2.69 12.97
C ILE A 55 0.41 2.43 14.28
N ILE A 56 1.44 3.22 14.60
CA ILE A 56 2.20 3.08 15.85
C ILE A 56 1.30 3.35 17.06
N ILE A 57 0.49 4.41 17.02
CA ILE A 57 -0.46 4.75 18.09
C ILE A 57 -1.49 3.62 18.26
N LEU A 58 -2.10 3.15 17.17
CA LEU A 58 -3.05 2.05 17.19
C LEU A 58 -2.45 0.72 17.70
N GLY A 59 -1.15 0.51 17.45
CA GLY A 59 -0.43 -0.64 17.97
C GLY A 59 -0.14 -0.55 19.47
N MET A 60 0.07 0.66 19.99
CA MET A 60 0.25 0.89 21.42
C MET A 60 -1.05 0.71 22.21
N GLU A 61 -2.20 1.10 21.64
CA GLU A 61 -3.52 0.86 22.24
C GLU A 61 -3.94 -0.63 22.23
N ASN A 62 -3.08 -1.53 21.73
CA ASN A 62 -3.36 -2.97 21.56
C ASN A 62 -4.61 -3.27 20.71
N ILE A 63 -5.13 -2.28 19.97
CA ILE A 63 -6.25 -2.46 19.03
C ILE A 63 -5.81 -3.33 17.85
N LEU A 64 -4.55 -3.20 17.43
CA LEU A 64 -3.95 -4.01 16.37
C LEU A 64 -2.97 -5.04 16.95
N LYS A 65 -3.08 -6.28 16.48
CA LYS A 65 -2.06 -7.31 16.73
C LYS A 65 -0.76 -6.97 16.02
N GLY A 66 0.36 -7.41 16.61
CA GLY A 66 1.71 -7.24 16.03
C GLY A 66 1.81 -7.66 14.57
N ASP A 67 1.14 -8.76 14.19
CA ASP A 67 1.11 -9.27 12.81
C ASP A 67 0.45 -8.28 11.83
N THR A 68 -0.61 -7.61 12.27
CA THR A 68 -1.30 -6.59 11.45
C THR A 68 -0.42 -5.37 11.27
N ILE A 69 0.25 -4.92 12.33
CA ILE A 69 1.19 -3.79 12.29
C ILE A 69 2.34 -4.09 11.32
N ALA A 70 2.95 -5.27 11.43
CA ALA A 70 4.03 -5.71 10.55
C ALA A 70 3.58 -5.78 9.08
N THR A 71 2.36 -6.26 8.82
CA THR A 71 1.78 -6.32 7.47
C THR A 71 1.55 -4.92 6.89
N LEU A 72 1.00 -3.99 7.69
CA LEU A 72 0.76 -2.61 7.26
C LEU A 72 2.08 -1.87 7.00
N LEU A 73 3.06 -1.99 7.90
CA LEU A 73 4.40 -1.42 7.71
C LEU A 73 5.08 -2.01 6.47
N GLY A 74 5.04 -3.33 6.29
CA GLY A 74 5.59 -4.00 5.11
C GLY A 74 4.95 -3.52 3.81
N GLY A 75 3.63 -3.38 3.79
CA GLY A 75 2.89 -2.86 2.62
C GLY A 75 3.24 -1.41 2.30
N ILE A 76 3.34 -0.55 3.32
CA ILE A 76 3.75 0.85 3.15
C ILE A 76 5.18 0.93 2.63
N CYS A 77 6.13 0.21 3.25
CA CYS A 77 7.52 0.16 2.81
C CYS A 77 7.65 -0.32 1.36
N GLY A 78 6.91 -1.38 0.98
CA GLY A 78 6.87 -1.88 -0.39
C GLY A 78 6.33 -0.84 -1.38
N TYR A 79 5.25 -0.13 -1.01
CA TYR A 79 4.70 0.95 -1.81
C TYR A 79 5.70 2.11 -2.01
N VAL A 80 6.38 2.53 -0.93
CA VAL A 80 7.41 3.59 -0.99
C VAL A 80 8.56 3.19 -1.91
N LEU A 81 9.08 1.97 -1.76
CA LEU A 81 10.17 1.46 -2.61
C LEU A 81 9.75 1.40 -4.09
N SER A 82 8.53 0.95 -4.37
CA SER A 82 7.97 0.91 -5.72
C SER A 82 7.86 2.31 -6.34
N ALA A 83 7.38 3.29 -5.57
CA ALA A 83 7.25 4.69 -6.00
C ALA A 83 8.60 5.37 -6.27
N LEU A 84 9.63 5.04 -5.49
CA LEU A 84 10.99 5.53 -5.69
C LEU A 84 11.61 4.97 -6.98
N SER A 85 11.38 3.68 -7.28
CA SER A 85 11.90 3.00 -8.47
C SER A 85 11.37 3.58 -9.78
N LYS A 86 10.11 4.04 -9.81
CA LYS A 86 9.42 4.42 -11.07
C LYS A 86 10.02 5.66 -11.75
N GLY A 87 10.32 6.72 -10.99
CA GLY A 87 10.81 7.99 -11.55
C GLY A 87 12.31 8.04 -11.85
N LYS A 88 12.95 6.91 -12.16
CA LYS A 88 14.30 6.87 -12.75
C LYS A 88 14.30 6.42 -14.22
N ASN A 89 13.15 5.97 -14.73
CA ASN A 89 13.01 5.43 -16.09
C ASN A 89 12.06 6.25 -16.99
N ASP A 90 11.35 7.25 -16.45
CA ASP A 90 10.30 7.96 -17.20
C ASP A 90 10.82 9.01 -18.21
N ASP A 91 12.11 9.33 -18.21
CA ASP A 91 12.72 10.12 -19.29
C ASP A 91 12.96 9.32 -20.60
N LYS A 92 12.62 8.01 -20.62
CA LYS A 92 12.82 7.15 -21.80
C LYS A 92 11.60 6.35 -22.24
N ASP A 93 10.39 6.59 -21.73
CA ASP A 93 9.25 5.73 -22.05
C ASP A 93 7.94 6.43 -22.42
N ALA A 94 8.02 7.56 -23.13
CA ALA A 94 6.88 8.09 -23.88
C ALA A 94 6.50 7.25 -25.12
N THR A 95 7.08 6.06 -25.35
CA THR A 95 6.81 5.31 -26.59
C THR A 95 6.51 3.80 -26.45
N LYS A 96 6.58 3.13 -25.29
CA LYS A 96 6.19 1.71 -25.23
C LYS A 96 5.54 1.28 -23.91
N GLY A 97 4.24 1.52 -23.79
CA GLY A 97 3.46 0.98 -22.67
C GLY A 97 1.96 0.86 -22.92
N LYS A 98 1.56 0.63 -24.18
CA LYS A 98 0.15 0.38 -24.53
C LYS A 98 -0.11 -1.12 -24.60
N SER A 99 -1.13 -1.56 -23.85
CA SER A 99 -1.85 -2.83 -24.01
C SER A 99 -1.11 -4.11 -23.62
N ASN A 100 -1.55 -4.75 -22.52
CA ASN A 100 -2.04 -6.15 -22.52
C ASN A 100 -2.58 -6.51 -21.12
N ILE A 101 -3.72 -5.90 -20.74
CA ILE A 101 -4.68 -6.54 -19.84
C ILE A 101 -5.70 -7.21 -20.76
N GLY A 102 -5.52 -8.51 -20.96
CA GLY A 102 -6.39 -9.37 -21.74
C GLY A 102 -6.47 -10.72 -21.04
N THR A 103 -7.54 -10.88 -20.25
CA THR A 103 -8.33 -12.11 -20.14
C THR A 103 -7.59 -13.46 -20.25
N ALA A 104 -7.31 -14.07 -19.10
CA ALA A 104 -7.14 -15.52 -19.00
C ALA A 104 -8.00 -16.07 -17.84
N SER A 105 -9.32 -15.84 -17.92
CA SER A 105 -10.29 -16.76 -17.33
C SER A 105 -10.59 -17.81 -18.40
N LYS A 106 -10.04 -19.01 -18.25
CA LYS A 106 -10.48 -20.18 -19.01
C LYS A 106 -10.83 -21.28 -18.03
N SER A 107 -12.14 -21.41 -17.84
CA SER A 107 -12.85 -22.51 -17.20
C SER A 107 -12.46 -23.86 -17.85
N PRO A 108 -12.28 -24.95 -17.09
CA PRO A 108 -12.07 -26.28 -17.66
C PRO A 108 -13.41 -26.86 -18.12
N ASP A 109 -13.58 -26.94 -19.45
CA ASP A 109 -14.68 -27.67 -20.10
C ASP A 109 -14.44 -29.19 -20.01
N LYS A 110 -15.50 -29.89 -19.64
CA LYS A 110 -15.57 -31.32 -19.28
C LYS A 110 -16.63 -31.94 -20.19
N ASN A 111 -16.26 -32.53 -21.32
CA ASN A 111 -17.17 -33.38 -22.11
C ASN A 111 -16.37 -34.26 -23.08
N LYS A 112 -16.13 -35.53 -22.73
CA LYS A 112 -16.94 -36.71 -23.11
C LYS A 112 -16.91 -36.98 -24.62
N ASN A 113 -16.06 -37.93 -25.01
CA ASN A 113 -16.33 -38.81 -26.15
C ASN A 113 -15.80 -40.20 -25.79
N GLU A 114 -16.67 -40.94 -25.11
CA GLU A 114 -16.60 -42.39 -24.99
C GLU A 114 -17.01 -42.99 -26.33
N GLY A 115 -16.30 -44.04 -26.75
CA GLY A 115 -16.37 -44.59 -28.09
C GLY A 115 -17.67 -45.30 -28.45
N LYS A 116 -17.81 -45.58 -29.75
CA LYS A 116 -18.65 -46.66 -30.25
C LYS A 116 -17.96 -47.33 -31.43
N ILE A 117 -17.53 -48.56 -31.18
CA ILE A 117 -17.07 -49.57 -32.14
C ILE A 117 -18.33 -50.24 -32.68
N GLU A 118 -18.52 -50.35 -34.00
CA GLU A 118 -19.42 -51.37 -34.57
C GLU A 118 -19.14 -51.69 -36.05
N ASN A 119 -18.45 -52.83 -36.24
CA ASN A 119 -18.67 -53.93 -37.18
C ASN A 119 -18.84 -53.71 -38.70
N THR A 120 -17.93 -54.32 -39.47
CA THR A 120 -18.23 -54.98 -40.76
C THR A 120 -17.35 -56.23 -40.94
N PRO A 121 -17.94 -57.38 -41.29
CA PRO A 121 -17.36 -58.24 -42.32
C PRO A 121 -18.33 -58.40 -43.51
N THR A 122 -17.81 -58.12 -44.70
CA THR A 122 -18.37 -58.45 -46.03
C THR A 122 -18.49 -59.96 -46.24
N PRO A 123 -19.50 -60.46 -46.98
CA PRO A 123 -19.35 -61.64 -47.81
C PRO A 123 -18.58 -61.34 -49.10
#